data_AF-A0A3D5DD33-F1
#
_entry.id   AF-A0A3D5DD33-F1
#
_cell.length_a   1.000
_cell.length_b   1.000
_cell.length_c   1.000
_cell.angle_alpha   90.00
_cell.angle_beta   90.00
_cell.angle_gamma   90.00
#
_symmetry.space_group_name_H-M   'P 1'
#
loop_
_entity.id
_entity.type
_entity.pdbx_description
1 polymer ?
#
loop_
_entity_poly.entity_id
_entity_poly.type
_entity_poly.pdbx_seq_one_letter_code
_entity_poly.pdbx_strand_id
1 'polypeptide(L)' 'DFAQKHAEIIERFGRFPHRNPIIGRESTSAEICYFAEGGQTFGQVPP' A
#
# COMPACT_ATOMS: atom_id res chain seq x y z
N ASP A 1 4.74 3.59 -16.61
CA ASP A 1 4.31 2.59 -15.61
C ASP A 1 4.42 3.00 -14.14
N PHE A 2 5.60 3.40 -13.64
CA PHE A 2 5.78 3.63 -12.19
C PHE A 2 4.77 4.63 -11.60
N ALA A 3 4.58 5.79 -12.23
CA ALA A 3 3.61 6.79 -11.79
C ALA A 3 2.15 6.29 -11.83
N GLN A 4 1.81 5.45 -12.82
CA GLN A 4 0.47 4.88 -12.95
C GLN A 4 0.17 3.90 -11.82
N LYS A 5 1.13 3.02 -11.48
CA LYS A 5 1.02 2.12 -10.31
C LYS A 5 0.85 2.89 -8.99
N HIS A 6 1.49 4.05 -8.84
CA HIS A 6 1.28 4.91 -7.66
C HIS A 6 -0.12 5.52 -7.66
N ALA A 7 -0.60 5.97 -8.81
CA ALA A 7 -1.94 6.53 -8.97
C ALA A 7 -3.02 5.48 -8.63
N GLU A 8 -2.91 4.25 -9.13
CA GLU A 8 -3.85 3.16 -8.84
C GLU A 8 -3.95 2.84 -7.34
N ILE A 9 -2.83 2.89 -6.62
CA ILE A 9 -2.81 2.66 -5.15
C ILE A 9 -3.51 3.81 -4.43
N ILE A 10 -3.25 5.06 -4.82
CA ILE A 10 -3.96 6.21 -4.26
C ILE A 10 -5.45 6.17 -4.61
N GLU A 11 -5.82 5.79 -5.84
CA GLU A 11 -7.21 5.69 -6.26
C GLU A 11 -7.96 4.60 -5.47
N ARG A 12 -7.32 3.45 -5.24
CA ARG A 12 -7.90 2.32 -4.51
C ARG A 12 -7.99 2.54 -3.00
N PHE A 13 -6.97 3.14 -2.39
CA PHE A 13 -6.84 3.20 -0.91
C PHE A 13 -6.87 4.63 -0.34
N GLY A 14 -6.82 5.66 -1.18
CA GLY A 14 -6.73 7.07 -0.79
C GLY A 14 -5.38 7.48 -0.17
N ARG A 15 -4.43 6.55 -0.07
CA ARG A 15 -3.14 6.69 0.61
C ARG A 15 -2.15 5.63 0.13
N PHE A 16 -0.94 5.63 0.68
CA PHE A 16 0.06 4.58 0.46
C PHE A 16 0.10 3.59 1.62
N PRO A 17 -0.49 2.38 1.50
CA PRO A 17 -0.66 1.47 2.62
C PRO A 17 0.66 0.94 3.20
N HIS A 18 1.70 0.80 2.37
CA HIS A 18 3.04 0.38 2.81
C HIS A 18 3.72 1.41 3.74
N ARG A 19 3.22 2.66 3.82
CA ARG A 19 3.74 3.68 4.75
C ARG A 19 3.07 3.60 6.12
N ASN A 20 1.98 2.85 6.27
CA ASN A 20 1.21 2.78 7.50
C ASN A 20 2.07 2.42 8.72
N PRO A 21 2.97 1.41 8.68
CA PRO A 21 3.82 1.05 9.83
C PRO A 21 4.78 2.17 10.24
N ILE A 22 5.34 2.89 9.26
CA ILE A 22 6.33 3.94 9.48
C ILE A 22 5.72 5.14 10.23
N ILE A 23 4.44 5.41 9.99
CA ILE A 23 3.72 6.54 10.59
C ILE A 23 2.78 6.12 11.73
N GLY A 24 2.84 4.86 12.17
CA GLY A 24 2.04 4.33 13.27
C GLY A 24 0.55 4.20 12.97
N ARG A 25 0.17 3.95 11.70
CA ARG A 25 -1.22 3.71 11.29
C ARG A 25 -1.49 2.22 11.18
N GLU A 26 -2.67 1.79 11.60
CA GLU A 26 -3.14 0.42 11.33
C GLU A 26 -3.62 0.28 9.88
N SER A 27 -3.25 -0.84 9.27
CA SER A 27 -3.73 -1.22 7.94
C SER A 27 -5.09 -1.88 8.01
N THR A 28 -5.95 -1.52 7.08
CA THR A 28 -7.25 -2.14 6.87
C THR A 28 -7.10 -3.56 6.33
N SER A 29 -8.13 -4.39 6.48
CA SER A 29 -8.14 -5.75 5.93
C SER A 29 -7.90 -5.76 4.42
N ALA A 30 -8.44 -4.79 3.67
CA ALA A 30 -8.24 -4.69 2.23
C ALA A 30 -6.78 -4.39 1.85
N GLU A 31 -6.09 -3.56 2.65
CA GLU A 31 -4.67 -3.26 2.46
C GLU A 31 -3.80 -4.49 2.78
N ILE A 32 -4.13 -5.23 3.85
CA ILE A 32 -3.41 -6.47 4.22
C ILE A 32 -3.58 -7.54 3.12
N CYS A 33 -4.82 -7.76 2.65
CA CYS A 33 -5.09 -8.70 1.55
C CYS A 33 -4.32 -8.32 0.28
N TYR A 34 -4.26 -7.02 -0.05
CA TYR A 34 -3.51 -6.55 -1.20
C TYR A 34 -2.02 -6.93 -1.13
N PHE A 35 -1.38 -6.85 0.04
CA PHE A 35 0.01 -7.29 0.19
C PHE A 35 0.15 -8.81 0.21
N ALA A 36 -0.81 -9.54 0.78
CA ALA A 36 -0.83 -11.01 0.72
C ALA A 36 -0.90 -11.54 -0.72
N GLU A 37 -1.52 -10.79 -1.64
CA GLU A 37 -1.61 -11.10 -3.07
C GLU A 37 -0.39 -10.63 -3.90
N GLY A 38 0.66 -10.09 -3.25
CA GLY A 38 1.86 -9.59 -3.95
C GLY A 38 1.78 -8.11 -4.35
N GLY A 39 1.03 -7.31 -3.59
CA GLY A 39 0.91 -5.87 -3.76
C GLY A 39 2.24 -5.12 -3.76
N GLN A 40 2.26 -3.94 -4.39
CA GLN A 40 3.47 -3.16 -4.60
C GLN A 40 3.91 -2.43 -3.32
N THR A 41 5.15 -2.67 -2.90
CA THR A 41 5.76 -2.01 -1.72
C THR A 41 6.80 -0.96 -2.09
N PHE A 42 7.26 -0.94 -3.33
CA PHE A 42 8.33 -0.04 -3.83
C PHE A 42 9.57 -0.02 -2.92
N GLY A 43 9.93 -1.17 -2.35
CA GLY A 43 11.10 -1.32 -1.46
C GLY A 43 10.85 -0.95 0.00
N GLN A 44 9.60 -0.66 0.38
CA GLN A 44 9.21 -0.44 1.77
C GLN A 44 8.69 -1.73 2.42
N VAL A 45 8.60 -1.72 3.75
CA VAL A 45 8.10 -2.85 4.52
C VAL A 45 6.57 -2.89 4.38
N PRO A 46 5.97 -3.99 3.90
CA PRO A 46 4.53 -4.15 3.92
C PRO A 46 4.02 -4.18 5.37
N PRO A 47 2.79 -3.72 5.61
CA PRO A 47 2.16 -3.73 6.92
C PRO A 47 1.85 -5.12 7.46
#